data_AF-A0A660S0Z1-F1
#
_entry.id   AF-A0A660S0Z1-F1
#
_cell.length_a   1.000
_cell.length_b   1.000
_cell.length_c   1.000
_cell.angle_alpha   90.00
_cell.angle_beta   90.00
_cell.angle_gamma   90.00
#
_symmetry.space_group_name_H-M   'P 1'
#
loop_
_entity.id
_entity.type
_entity.pdbx_description
1 polymer ?
#
loop_
_entity_poly.entity_id
_entity_poly.type
_entity_poly.pdbx_seq_one_letter_code
_entity_poly.pdbx_strand_id
1 'polypeptide(L)'
;MEKEILEMLNNSNIVKIYDYSNFDPDKCVDGGKYLFWTKYTRTKNNSWKISYHTSSDFDYCDVYGLFTSCDNCIEYDRDTGECLAKYKEISTEELIKEIETTLKAIKKGREYEIEFYKDKEYLGRITKDE
;
A
#
# COMPACT_ATOMS: atom_id res chain seq x y z
N MET A 1 -19.12 4.55 -4.40
CA MET A 1 -17.93 5.22 -4.96
C MET A 1 -18.30 6.17 -6.10
N GLU A 2 -17.57 7.27 -6.29
CA GLU A 2 -17.76 8.20 -7.42
C GLU A 2 -17.30 7.56 -8.74
N LYS A 3 -17.93 7.93 -9.86
CA LYS A 3 -17.70 7.31 -11.17
C LYS A 3 -16.26 7.46 -11.66
N GLU A 4 -15.67 8.63 -11.43
CA GLU A 4 -14.30 8.95 -11.85
C GLU A 4 -13.27 8.07 -11.12
N ILE A 5 -13.48 7.79 -9.83
CA ILE A 5 -12.62 6.90 -9.03
C ILE A 5 -12.68 5.47 -9.58
N LEU A 6 -13.87 4.98 -9.93
CA LEU A 6 -14.03 3.67 -10.55
C LEU A 6 -13.34 3.59 -11.91
N GLU A 7 -13.38 4.67 -12.69
CA GLU A 7 -12.69 4.76 -13.98
C GLU A 7 -11.16 4.75 -13.81
N MET A 8 -10.62 5.50 -12.85
CA MET A 8 -9.20 5.45 -12.49
C MET A 8 -8.78 4.04 -12.05
N LEU A 9 -9.56 3.41 -11.17
CA LEU A 9 -9.30 2.04 -10.70
C LEU A 9 -9.28 1.03 -11.86
N ASN A 10 -10.27 1.09 -12.75
CA ASN A 10 -10.38 0.18 -13.89
C ASN A 10 -9.22 0.32 -14.88
N ASN A 11 -8.66 1.53 -15.02
CA ASN A 11 -7.53 1.82 -15.88
C ASN A 11 -6.17 1.60 -15.20
N SER A 12 -6.16 1.42 -13.88
CA SER A 12 -4.95 1.19 -13.10
C SER A 12 -4.55 -0.29 -13.03
N ASN A 13 -3.25 -0.54 -12.95
CA ASN A 13 -2.71 -1.82 -12.51
C ASN A 13 -1.93 -1.71 -11.19
N ILE A 14 -1.75 -0.49 -10.68
CA ILE A 14 -1.17 -0.21 -9.38
C ILE A 14 -2.06 0.82 -8.67
N VAL A 15 -2.44 0.54 -7.43
CA VAL A 15 -3.07 1.50 -6.52
C VAL A 15 -2.22 1.56 -5.27
N LYS A 16 -1.98 2.77 -4.75
CA LYS A 16 -1.29 2.97 -3.48
C LYS A 16 -2.17 3.75 -2.54
N ILE A 17 -2.26 3.29 -1.30
CA ILE A 17 -2.94 4.00 -0.22
C ILE A 17 -1.88 4.38 0.81
N TYR A 18 -1.63 5.67 0.98
CA TYR A 18 -0.68 6.23 1.93
C TYR A 18 -1.41 6.67 3.20
N ASP A 19 -0.81 6.38 4.35
CA ASP A 19 -1.26 6.81 5.67
C ASP A 19 -0.24 7.79 6.26
N TYR A 20 -0.60 9.07 6.28
CA TYR A 20 0.18 10.15 6.84
C TYR A 20 -0.19 10.46 8.30
N SER A 21 -1.10 9.72 8.93
CA SER A 21 -1.68 10.08 10.24
C SER A 21 -0.65 10.29 11.37
N ASN A 22 0.54 9.71 11.23
CA ASN A 22 1.66 9.87 12.17
C ASN A 22 2.96 10.31 11.49
N PHE A 23 2.91 10.72 10.23
CA PHE A 23 4.08 11.11 9.46
C PHE A 23 4.61 12.48 9.91
N ASP A 24 5.91 12.58 10.06
CA ASP A 24 6.62 13.84 10.27
C ASP A 24 7.84 13.82 9.35
N PRO A 25 7.94 14.71 8.35
CA PRO A 25 9.02 14.68 7.36
C PRO A 25 10.41 14.80 8.00
N ASP A 26 10.54 15.45 9.16
CA ASP A 26 11.81 15.61 9.87
C ASP A 26 12.19 14.38 10.71
N LYS A 27 11.28 13.40 10.86
CA LYS A 27 11.44 12.21 11.69
C LYS A 27 11.04 10.92 10.96
N CYS A 28 10.93 10.97 9.64
CA CYS A 28 10.34 9.91 8.84
C CYS A 28 11.30 8.78 8.45
N VAL A 29 12.56 8.86 8.87
CA VAL A 29 13.60 7.87 8.57
C VAL A 29 13.88 6.97 9.77
N ASP A 30 14.24 7.55 10.91
CA ASP A 30 14.60 6.83 12.14
C ASP A 30 13.92 7.35 13.43
N GLY A 31 13.17 8.46 13.33
CA GLY A 31 12.56 9.17 14.45
C GLY A 31 11.19 8.66 14.91
N GLY A 32 10.73 7.51 14.40
CA GLY A 32 9.46 6.88 14.79
C GLY A 32 8.19 7.51 14.23
N LYS A 33 8.30 8.42 13.24
CA LYS A 33 7.17 9.13 12.61
C LYS A 33 7.12 8.87 11.10
N TYR A 34 7.00 7.60 10.75
CA TYR A 34 7.15 7.12 9.38
C TYR A 34 5.86 7.29 8.56
N LEU A 35 6.04 7.41 7.25
CA LEU A 35 4.98 7.21 6.28
C LEU A 35 4.81 5.71 6.08
N PHE A 36 3.57 5.25 6.01
CA PHE A 36 3.25 3.90 5.60
C PHE A 36 2.39 3.93 4.35
N TRP A 37 2.59 2.97 3.46
CA TRP A 37 1.65 2.79 2.36
C TRP A 37 1.45 1.32 2.01
N THR A 38 0.23 1.03 1.59
CA THR A 38 -0.14 -0.26 1.03
C THR A 38 -0.21 -0.14 -0.48
N LYS A 39 0.57 -0.96 -1.18
CA LYS A 39 0.60 -1.03 -2.64
C LYS A 39 -0.15 -2.28 -3.11
N TYR A 40 -1.19 -2.05 -3.90
CA TYR A 40 -1.98 -3.06 -4.59
C TYR A 40 -1.49 -3.16 -6.03
N THR A 41 -1.05 -4.34 -6.46
CA THR A 41 -0.59 -4.60 -7.83
C THR A 41 -1.48 -5.63 -8.48
N ARG A 42 -2.11 -5.29 -9.60
CA ARG A 42 -3.03 -6.16 -10.33
C ARG A 42 -2.29 -7.40 -10.85
N THR A 43 -2.87 -8.57 -10.64
CA THR A 43 -2.34 -9.85 -11.11
C THR A 43 -3.02 -10.29 -12.41
N LYS A 44 -2.53 -11.38 -13.01
CA LYS A 44 -3.12 -11.98 -14.21
C LYS A 44 -4.54 -12.52 -14.00
N ASN A 45 -4.92 -12.83 -12.76
CA ASN A 45 -6.23 -13.41 -12.41
C ASN A 45 -7.27 -12.35 -12.03
N ASN A 46 -7.01 -11.07 -12.36
CA ASN A 46 -7.88 -9.95 -11.97
C ASN A 46 -8.01 -9.76 -10.43
N SER A 47 -7.07 -10.33 -9.66
CA SER A 47 -6.86 -10.06 -8.24
C SER A 47 -5.78 -8.97 -8.06
N TRP A 48 -5.57 -8.54 -6.82
CA TRP A 48 -4.59 -7.54 -6.45
C TRP A 48 -3.65 -8.08 -5.37
N LYS A 49 -2.37 -8.18 -5.70
CA LYS A 49 -1.30 -8.48 -4.75
C LYS A 49 -1.06 -7.30 -3.83
N ILE A 50 -1.06 -7.53 -2.53
CA ILE A 50 -0.80 -6.52 -1.50
C ILE A 50 0.68 -6.56 -1.14
N SER A 51 1.31 -5.40 -1.04
CA SER A 51 2.63 -5.24 -0.43
C SER A 51 2.64 -4.00 0.45
N TYR A 52 3.36 -4.07 1.57
CA TYR A 52 3.41 -3.01 2.57
C TYR A 52 4.76 -2.31 2.52
N HIS A 53 4.77 -1.01 2.78
CA HIS A 53 5.99 -0.22 2.68
C HIS A 53 5.99 0.87 3.75
N THR A 54 7.19 1.35 4.06
CA THR A 54 7.40 2.46 4.99
C THR A 54 8.52 3.36 4.49
N SER A 55 8.54 4.62 4.94
CA SER A 55 9.65 5.56 4.70
C SER A 55 10.86 5.31 5.59
N SER A 56 10.72 4.44 6.59
CA SER A 56 11.81 4.14 7.52
C SER A 56 12.95 3.39 6.84
N ASP A 57 14.18 3.64 7.28
CA ASP A 57 15.38 2.91 6.82
C ASP A 57 15.62 1.57 7.57
N PHE A 58 14.71 1.19 8.49
CA PHE A 58 14.73 -0.11 9.15
C PHE A 58 14.19 -1.23 8.25
N ASP A 59 14.68 -2.45 8.48
CA ASP A 59 14.16 -3.66 7.84
C ASP A 59 12.64 -3.77 8.06
N TYR A 60 11.91 -3.78 6.95
CA TYR A 60 10.46 -3.84 6.93
C TYR A 60 10.01 -4.89 5.91
N CYS A 61 9.31 -5.91 6.40
CA CYS A 61 8.83 -6.99 5.55
C CYS A 61 7.65 -6.51 4.71
N ASP A 62 7.82 -6.47 3.39
CA ASP A 62 6.79 -6.01 2.47
C ASP A 62 5.65 -7.02 2.25
N VAL A 63 5.83 -8.28 2.69
CA VAL A 63 4.79 -9.32 2.68
C VAL A 63 3.85 -9.18 3.87
N TYR A 64 4.41 -8.92 5.07
CA TYR A 64 3.66 -8.92 6.32
C TYR A 64 3.37 -7.53 6.90
N GLY A 65 4.10 -6.50 6.46
CA GLY A 65 3.99 -5.16 7.02
C GLY A 65 4.52 -5.06 8.44
N LEU A 66 5.66 -5.70 8.72
CA LEU A 66 6.26 -5.78 10.06
C LEU A 66 7.72 -5.33 10.03
N PHE A 67 8.16 -4.64 11.08
CA PHE A 67 9.58 -4.31 11.32
C PHE A 67 10.34 -5.57 11.74
N THR A 68 10.76 -6.37 10.77
CA THR A 68 11.54 -7.59 10.97
C THR A 68 12.42 -7.85 9.76
N SER A 69 13.62 -8.36 10.01
CA SER A 69 14.48 -8.90 8.97
C SER A 69 14.05 -10.31 8.55
N CYS A 70 14.47 -10.73 7.36
CA CYS A 70 14.25 -12.10 6.88
C CYS A 70 15.04 -13.14 7.68
N ASP A 71 16.16 -12.76 8.31
CA ASP A 71 17.02 -13.68 9.07
C ASP A 71 16.27 -14.38 10.22
N ASN A 72 15.26 -13.71 10.78
CA ASN A 72 14.43 -14.23 11.87
C ASN A 72 13.04 -14.70 11.40
N CYS A 73 12.80 -14.75 10.09
CA CYS A 73 11.52 -15.16 9.52
C CYS A 73 11.48 -16.68 9.28
N ILE A 74 10.39 -17.34 9.72
CA ILE A 74 10.21 -18.79 9.54
C ILE A 74 10.07 -19.21 8.07
N GLU A 75 9.64 -18.29 7.21
CA GLU A 75 9.46 -18.53 5.78
C GLU A 75 10.71 -18.19 4.96
N TYR A 76 11.78 -17.70 5.61
CA TYR A 76 13.04 -17.47 4.93
C TYR A 76 13.84 -18.78 4.86
N ASP A 77 14.09 -19.23 3.65
CA ASP A 77 14.93 -20.40 3.41
C ASP A 77 16.40 -19.98 3.42
N ARG A 78 17.10 -20.39 4.47
CA ARG A 78 18.52 -20.05 4.67
C ARG A 78 19.47 -20.86 3.76
N ASP A 79 19.02 -21.99 3.23
CA ASP A 79 19.85 -22.82 2.35
C ASP A 79 19.90 -22.21 0.95
N THR A 80 18.79 -21.62 0.49
CA THR A 80 18.68 -20.98 -0.84
C THR A 80 18.87 -19.45 -0.79
N GLY A 81 18.67 -18.84 0.39
CA GLY A 81 18.66 -17.39 0.57
C GLY A 81 17.38 -16.73 0.08
N GLU A 82 16.31 -17.50 -0.15
CA GLU A 82 15.05 -17.03 -0.72
C GLU A 82 13.95 -16.84 0.33
N CYS A 83 13.14 -15.81 0.15
CA CYS A 83 11.92 -15.61 0.94
C CYS A 83 10.78 -16.44 0.33
N LEU A 84 10.28 -17.44 1.07
CA LEU A 84 9.16 -18.30 0.64
C LEU A 84 7.79 -17.73 1.02
N ALA A 85 7.77 -16.55 1.65
CA ALA A 85 6.57 -15.87 2.07
C ALA A 85 5.69 -15.51 0.87
N LYS A 86 4.38 -15.71 1.02
CA LYS A 86 3.41 -15.43 -0.05
C LYS A 86 2.68 -14.13 0.25
N TYR A 87 2.73 -13.21 -0.70
CA TYR A 87 1.90 -12.02 -0.64
C TYR A 87 0.42 -12.39 -0.57
N LYS A 88 -0.32 -11.63 0.25
CA LYS A 88 -1.78 -11.68 0.25
C LYS A 88 -2.30 -11.13 -1.08
N GLU A 89 -3.32 -11.78 -1.61
CA GLU A 89 -4.09 -11.26 -2.74
C GLU A 89 -5.53 -11.00 -2.30
N ILE A 90 -6.14 -9.97 -2.89
CA ILE A 90 -7.55 -9.64 -2.69
C ILE A 90 -8.26 -9.46 -4.03
N SER A 91 -9.58 -9.59 -4.05
CA SER A 91 -10.38 -9.33 -5.24
C SER A 91 -10.49 -7.82 -5.53
N THR A 92 -10.98 -7.48 -6.71
CA THR A 92 -11.26 -6.07 -7.04
C THR A 92 -12.37 -5.50 -6.15
N GLU A 93 -13.36 -6.31 -5.76
CA GLU A 93 -14.43 -5.91 -4.84
C GLU A 93 -13.92 -5.64 -3.42
N GLU A 94 -12.94 -6.40 -2.95
CA GLU A 94 -12.27 -6.14 -1.68
C GLU A 94 -11.44 -4.84 -1.74
N LEU A 95 -10.69 -4.61 -2.81
CA LEU A 95 -9.96 -3.35 -2.99
C LEU A 95 -10.91 -2.14 -3.05
N ILE A 96 -12.06 -2.29 -3.71
CA ILE A 96 -13.11 -1.27 -3.72
C ILE A 96 -13.56 -0.92 -2.30
N LYS A 97 -13.76 -1.91 -1.41
CA LYS A 97 -14.13 -1.67 -0.01
C LYS A 97 -13.03 -0.95 0.77
N GLU A 98 -11.76 -1.27 0.52
CA GLU A 98 -10.62 -0.58 1.13
C GLU A 98 -10.56 0.89 0.69
N ILE A 99 -10.74 1.16 -0.61
CA ILE A 99 -10.82 2.52 -1.15
C ILE A 99 -12.01 3.26 -0.52
N GLU A 100 -13.21 2.68 -0.47
CA GLU A 100 -14.38 3.34 0.13
C GLU A 100 -14.20 3.63 1.63
N THR A 101 -13.53 2.74 2.36
CA THR A 101 -13.20 2.95 3.77
C THR A 101 -12.21 4.09 3.93
N THR A 102 -11.18 4.13 3.10
CA THR A 102 -10.17 5.19 3.07
C THR A 102 -10.80 6.54 2.72
N LEU A 103 -11.66 6.60 1.70
CA LEU A 103 -12.40 7.81 1.33
C LEU A 103 -13.28 8.34 2.49
N LYS A 104 -13.91 7.45 3.26
CA LYS A 104 -14.65 7.84 4.47
C LYS A 104 -13.74 8.40 5.56
N ALA A 105 -12.51 7.90 5.69
CA ALA A 105 -11.52 8.42 6.62
C ALA A 105 -11.04 9.81 6.20
N ILE A 106 -10.73 10.01 4.91
CA ILE A 106 -10.37 11.30 4.31
C ILE A 106 -11.46 12.34 4.58
N LYS A 107 -12.73 12.01 4.31
CA LYS A 107 -13.89 12.89 4.59
C LYS A 107 -14.07 13.24 6.08
N LYS A 108 -13.45 12.48 6.99
CA LYS A 108 -13.41 12.76 8.43
C LYS A 108 -12.15 13.54 8.85
N GLY A 109 -11.36 14.03 7.90
CA GLY A 109 -10.13 14.78 8.14
C GLY A 109 -8.91 13.92 8.47
N ARG A 110 -8.94 12.61 8.18
CA ARG A 110 -7.75 11.76 8.30
C ARG A 110 -6.80 12.00 7.13
N GLU A 111 -5.51 11.92 7.40
CA GLU A 111 -4.45 12.22 6.44
C GLU A 111 -4.10 10.97 5.64
N TYR A 112 -4.97 10.62 4.69
CA TYR A 112 -4.71 9.57 3.71
C TYR A 112 -4.62 10.16 2.31
N GLU A 113 -3.88 9.46 1.44
CA GLU A 113 -3.81 9.73 0.02
C GLU A 113 -3.99 8.41 -0.75
N ILE A 114 -4.77 8.43 -1.82
CA ILE A 114 -4.94 7.29 -2.72
C ILE A 114 -4.38 7.69 -4.08
N GLU A 115 -3.40 6.96 -4.59
CA GLU A 115 -2.83 7.20 -5.92
C GLU A 115 -3.12 6.02 -6.87
N PHE A 116 -3.39 6.34 -8.13
CA PHE A 116 -3.68 5.38 -9.19
C PHE A 116 -2.62 5.44 -10.28
N TYR A 117 -2.15 4.29 -10.72
CA TYR A 117 -1.11 4.18 -11.74
C TYR A 117 -1.43 3.09 -12.77
N LYS A 118 -1.02 3.34 -14.01
CA LYS A 118 -0.89 2.34 -15.07
C LYS A 118 0.57 2.17 -15.41
N ASP A 119 1.15 1.07 -14.94
CA ASP A 119 2.59 0.81 -14.97
C ASP A 119 3.38 1.91 -14.24
N LYS A 120 4.00 2.82 -14.98
CA LYS A 120 4.72 3.99 -14.46
C LYS A 120 3.97 5.30 -14.69
N GLU A 121 2.86 5.27 -15.40
CA GLU A 121 2.02 6.43 -15.69
C GLU A 121 1.11 6.71 -14.51
N TYR A 122 1.15 7.94 -14.02
CA TYR A 122 0.29 8.43 -12.95
C TYR A 122 -1.07 8.84 -13.53
N LEU A 123 -2.16 8.27 -13.01
CA LEU A 123 -3.51 8.52 -13.48
C LEU A 123 -4.24 9.57 -12.65
N GLY A 124 -3.87 9.73 -11.38
CA GLY A 124 -4.51 10.66 -10.46
C GLY A 124 -4.33 10.26 -9.01
N ARG A 125 -4.77 11.16 -8.12
CA ARG A 125 -4.82 10.93 -6.67
C ARG A 125 -6.11 11.44 -6.07
N ILE A 126 -6.32 11.06 -4.82
CA ILE A 126 -7.39 11.56 -3.97
C ILE A 126 -6.77 11.89 -2.61
N THR A 127 -6.99 13.13 -2.14
CA THR A 127 -6.49 13.63 -0.86
C THR A 127 -7.62 14.28 -0.05
N LYS A 128 -7.31 14.78 1.15
CA LYS A 128 -8.27 15.54 2.00
C LYS A 128 -8.66 16.91 1.44
N ASP A 129 -7.86 17.44 0.51
CA ASP A 129 -8.02 18.79 -0.03
C ASP A 129 -8.84 18.81 -1.35
N GLU A 130 -9.33 17.65 -1.79
CA GLU A 130 -10.18 17.41 -2.97
C GLU A 130 -11.60 16.97 -2.54
#